data_AF-A0A1F9E7D6-F1
#
_entry.id   AF-A0A1F9E7D6-F1
#
_cell.length_a   1.000
_cell.length_b   1.000
_cell.length_c   1.000
_cell.angle_alpha   90.00
_cell.angle_beta   90.00
_cell.angle_gamma   90.00
#
_symmetry.space_group_name_H-M   'P 1'
#
loop_
_entity.id
_entity.type
_entity.pdbx_description
1 polymer ?
#
loop_
_entity_poly.entity_id
_entity_poly.type
_entity_poly.pdbx_seq_one_letter_code
_entity_poly.pdbx_strand_id
1 'polypeptide(L)' 'MTKYAKSLKEYNNIEYDEKKIIESAKRLKQGRKQPTSVALEEQTVKDLKKLSQKKGVPYQILMRMFILEGLEKMKKVA' A
#
# COMPACT_ATOMS: atom_id res chain seq x y z
N MET A 1 -20.26 -34.38 -1.12
CA MET A 1 -19.85 -33.31 -2.06
C MET A 1 -20.06 -31.96 -1.39
N THR A 2 -18.99 -31.21 -1.17
CA THR A 2 -19.03 -29.83 -0.67
C THR A 2 -19.75 -28.95 -1.68
N LYS A 3 -20.93 -28.43 -1.31
CA LYS A 3 -21.66 -27.47 -2.14
C LYS A 3 -21.02 -26.10 -1.94
N TYR A 4 -20.38 -25.58 -2.98
CA TYR A 4 -19.81 -24.24 -2.98
C TYR A 4 -20.95 -23.20 -2.87
N ALA A 5 -20.77 -22.14 -2.08
CA ALA A 5 -21.79 -21.08 -1.91
C ALA A 5 -22.27 -20.48 -3.26
N LYS A 6 -21.40 -20.51 -4.28
CA LYS A 6 -21.70 -20.08 -5.65
C LYS A 6 -22.77 -20.92 -6.37
N SER A 7 -23.10 -22.12 -5.88
CA SER A 7 -24.13 -22.97 -6.48
C SER A 7 -25.53 -22.76 -5.87
N LEU A 8 -25.68 -21.84 -4.92
CA LEU A 8 -26.98 -21.44 -4.40
C LEU A 8 -27.74 -20.66 -5.49
N LYS A 9 -29.01 -21.04 -5.72
CA LYS A 9 -29.88 -20.43 -6.74
C LYS A 9 -30.05 -18.92 -6.57
N GLU A 10 -29.88 -18.44 -5.34
CA GLU A 10 -29.92 -17.02 -4.99
C GLU A 10 -28.90 -16.19 -5.79
N TYR A 11 -27.73 -16.76 -6.13
CA TYR A 11 -26.71 -16.06 -6.92
C TYR A 11 -26.97 -16.04 -8.43
N ASN A 12 -27.95 -16.83 -8.93
CA ASN A 12 -28.30 -16.85 -10.35
C ASN A 12 -29.24 -15.70 -10.75
N ASN A 13 -29.94 -15.09 -9.78
CA ASN A 13 -30.94 -14.04 -10.00
C ASN A 13 -30.48 -12.69 -9.43
N ILE A 14 -29.18 -12.40 -9.49
CA ILE A 14 -28.63 -11.11 -9.07
C ILE A 14 -28.30 -10.31 -10.33
N GLU A 15 -28.98 -9.18 -10.49
CA GLU A 15 -28.68 -8.24 -11.55
C GLU A 15 -27.50 -7.38 -11.11
N TYR A 16 -26.33 -7.59 -11.73
CA TYR A 16 -25.12 -6.85 -11.40
C TYR A 16 -25.05 -5.58 -12.24
N ASP A 17 -24.93 -4.42 -11.58
CA ASP A 17 -24.56 -3.18 -12.26
C ASP A 17 -23.06 -3.22 -12.59
N GLU A 18 -22.73 -3.89 -13.70
CA GLU A 18 -21.36 -4.10 -14.17
C GLU A 18 -20.60 -2.77 -14.30
N LYS A 19 -21.30 -1.71 -14.73
CA LYS A 19 -20.71 -0.38 -14.90
C LYS A 19 -20.25 0.18 -13.56
N LYS A 20 -21.10 0.14 -12.52
CA LYS A 20 -20.70 0.57 -11.17
C LYS A 20 -19.59 -0.29 -10.57
N ILE A 21 -19.61 -1.59 -10.80
CA ILE A 21 -18.58 -2.51 -10.28
C ILE A 21 -17.23 -2.18 -10.91
N ILE A 22 -17.18 -2.04 -12.23
CA ILE A 22 -15.95 -1.69 -12.97
C ILE A 22 -15.47 -0.29 -12.58
N GLU A 23 -16.37 0.68 -12.43
CA GLU A 23 -16.02 2.03 -12.01
C GLU A 23 -15.44 2.06 -10.59
N SER A 24 -16.05 1.32 -9.65
CA SER A 24 -15.56 1.18 -8.27
C SER A 24 -14.19 0.51 -8.22
N ALA A 25 -13.99 -0.54 -9.01
CA ALA A 25 -12.69 -1.22 -9.13
C ALA A 25 -11.61 -0.32 -9.75
N LYS A 26 -11.98 0.52 -10.73
CA LYS A 26 -11.08 1.53 -11.33
C LYS A 26 -10.68 2.60 -10.30
N ARG A 27 -11.62 3.12 -9.52
CA ARG A 27 -11.34 4.07 -8.41
C ARG A 27 -10.37 3.47 -7.39
N LEU A 28 -10.57 2.19 -7.03
CA LEU A 28 -9.68 1.49 -6.10
C LEU A 28 -8.26 1.31 -6.69
N LYS A 29 -8.14 1.00 -7.99
CA LYS A 29 -6.87 0.92 -8.71
C LYS A 29 -6.16 2.28 -8.86
N GLN A 30 -6.91 3.38 -8.88
CA GLN A 30 -6.38 4.75 -8.91
C GLN A 30 -5.90 5.24 -7.54
N GLY A 31 -6.27 4.54 -6.46
CA GLY A 31 -5.61 4.70 -5.17
C GLY A 31 -4.12 4.47 -5.34
N ARG A 32 -3.30 5.46 -4.94
CA ARG A 32 -1.83 5.35 -5.02
C ARG A 32 -1.41 4.04 -4.37
N LYS A 33 -0.83 3.12 -5.16
CA LYS A 33 -0.20 1.90 -4.65
C LYS A 33 0.78 2.32 -3.56
N GLN A 34 0.43 2.03 -2.31
CA GLN A 34 1.36 2.19 -1.20
C GLN A 34 2.45 1.14 -1.41
N PRO A 35 3.73 1.54 -1.51
CA PRO A 35 4.79 0.55 -1.56
C PRO A 35 4.71 -0.30 -0.30
N THR A 36 4.53 -1.61 -0.45
CA THR A 36 4.63 -2.59 0.65
C THR A 36 6.07 -2.72 1.18
N SER A 37 6.98 -1.82 0.79
CA SER A 37 8.42 -1.99 0.91
C SER A 37 8.95 -1.78 2.32
N VAL A 38 8.15 -1.28 3.26
CA VAL A 38 8.48 -1.31 4.69
C VAL A 38 7.17 -1.36 5.47
N ALA A 39 7.00 -2.36 6.34
CA ALA A 39 5.91 -2.40 7.33
C ALA A 39 6.16 -1.34 8.41
N LEU A 40 6.20 -0.06 8.02
CA LEU A 40 6.25 1.05 8.95
C LEU A 40 4.85 1.35 9.42
N GLU A 41 4.73 1.54 10.73
CA GLU A 41 3.52 2.08 11.33
C GLU A 41 3.15 3.42 10.67
N GLU A 42 1.85 3.68 10.53
CA GLU A 42 1.35 4.87 9.85
C GLU A 42 1.87 6.17 10.48
N GLN A 43 2.02 6.18 11.81
CA GLN A 43 2.56 7.31 12.55
C GLN A 43 4.01 7.60 12.15
N THR A 44 4.84 6.56 12.04
CA THR A 44 6.23 6.68 11.58
C THR A 44 6.32 7.25 10.17
N VAL A 45 5.41 6.86 9.27
CA VAL A 45 5.35 7.43 7.91
C VAL A 45 4.99 8.91 7.94
N LYS A 46 4.06 9.33 8.82
CA LYS A 46 3.70 10.75 8.98
C LYS A 46 4.89 11.56 9.47
N ASP A 47 5.62 11.06 10.44
CA ASP A 47 6.76 11.77 11.03
C ASP A 47 7.95 11.84 10.07
N LEU A 48 8.21 10.78 9.30
CA LEU A 48 9.22 10.81 8.23
C LEU A 48 8.89 11.83 7.13
N LYS A 49 7.61 11.98 6.75
CA LYS A 49 7.19 13.00 5.78
C LYS A 49 7.35 14.42 6.34
N LYS A 50 7.03 14.65 7.61
CA LYS A 50 7.30 15.95 8.26
C LYS A 50 8.80 16.25 8.28
N LEU A 51 9.62 15.26 8.61
CA LEU A 51 11.07 15.40 8.62
C LEU A 51 11.63 15.72 7.24
N SER A 52 11.11 15.08 6.18
CA SER A 52 11.54 15.34 4.81
C SER A 52 11.17 16.76 4.37
N GLN A 53 9.96 17.22 4.70
CA GLN A 53 9.52 18.60 4.46
C GLN A 53 10.41 19.62 5.18
N LYS A 54 10.70 19.40 6.47
CA LYS A 54 11.59 20.28 7.25
C LYS A 54 13.00 20.36 6.65
N LYS A 55 13.49 19.28 6.06
CA LYS A 55 14.79 19.22 5.38
C LYS A 55 14.74 19.72 3.93
N GLY A 56 13.57 20.04 3.39
CA GLY A 56 13.41 20.45 1.99
C GLY A 56 13.71 19.33 0.98
N VAL A 57 13.62 18.07 1.38
CA VAL A 57 13.92 16.91 0.50
C VAL A 57 12.69 16.03 0.28
N PRO A 58 12.55 15.38 -0.87
CA PRO A 58 11.52 14.38 -1.10
C PRO A 58 11.64 13.22 -0.10
N TYR A 59 10.49 12.75 0.41
CA TYR A 59 10.40 11.60 1.34
C TYR A 59 11.17 10.36 0.85
N GLN A 60 11.11 10.07 -0.45
CA GLN A 60 11.84 8.94 -1.04
C GLN A 60 13.36 9.10 -0.96
N ILE A 61 13.88 10.33 -1.07
CA ILE A 61 15.31 10.61 -0.94
C ILE A 61 15.73 10.43 0.51
N LEU A 62 14.95 10.97 1.46
CA LEU A 62 15.20 10.79 2.89
C LEU A 62 15.25 9.31 3.27
N MET A 63 14.29 8.51 2.80
CA MET A 63 14.27 7.06 3.01
C MET A 63 15.52 6.37 2.49
N ARG A 64 15.97 6.72 1.27
CA ARG A 64 17.19 6.15 0.68
C ARG A 64 18.43 6.50 1.51
N MET A 65 18.53 7.73 2.00
CA MET A 65 19.64 8.14 2.86
C MET A 65 19.68 7.32 4.15
N PHE A 66 18.54 7.13 4.81
CA PHE A 66 18.48 6.30 6.03
C PHE A 66 18.85 4.84 5.78
N ILE A 67 18.42 4.26 4.64
CA ILE A 67 18.79 2.89 4.28
C ILE A 67 20.31 2.78 4.07
N LEU A 68 20.91 3.70 3.33
CA LEU A 68 22.36 3.70 3.07
C LEU A 68 23.16 3.87 4.37
N GLU A 69 22.76 4.81 5.22
CA GLU A 69 23.40 5.05 6.51
C GLU A 69 23.27 3.83 7.44
N GLY A 70 22.09 3.21 7.49
CA GLY A 70 21.85 1.99 8.26
C GLY A 70 22.73 0.83 7.80
N LEU A 71 22.87 0.63 6.49
CA LEU A 71 23.76 -0.37 5.91
C LEU A 71 25.23 -0.11 6.24
N GLU A 72 25.67 1.15 6.17
CA GLU A 72 27.05 1.52 6.50
C GLU A 72 27.36 1.27 7.99
N LYS A 73 26.43 1.61 8.88
CA LYS A 73 26.56 1.32 10.32
C LYS A 73 26.63 -0.17 10.59
N MET A 74 25.79 -0.98 9.95
CA MET A 74 25.83 -2.43 10.10
C MET A 74 27.16 -3.02 9.63
N LYS A 75 27.72 -2.53 8.52
CA LYS A 75 29.04 -2.96 8.03
C LYS A 75 30.22 -2.61 8.94
N LYS A 76 30.08 -1.58 9.79
CA LYS A 76 31.11 -1.20 10.77
C LYS A 76 31.04 -2.02 12.05
N VAL A 77 29.90 -2.66 12.31
CA VAL A 77 29.64 -3.48 13.51
C VAL A 77 29.88 -4.97 13.24
N ALA A 78 29.75 -5.40 11.98
CA ALA A 78 30.11 -6.75 11.50
C ALA A 78 31.61 -6.86 11.21
#